data_AF-A0A3D6EQB7-F1
#
_entry.id   AF-A0A3D6EQB7-F1
#
_cell.length_a   1.000
_cell.length_b   1.000
_cell.length_c   1.000
_cell.angle_alpha   90.00
_cell.angle_beta   90.00
_cell.angle_gamma   90.00
#
_symmetry.space_group_name_H-M   'P 1'
#
loop_
_entity.id
_entity.type
_entity.pdbx_description
1 polymer ?
#
loop_
_entity_poly.entity_id
_entity_poly.type
_entity_poly.pdbx_seq_one_letter_code
_entity_poly.pdbx_strand_id
1 'polypeptide(L)'
;MAKKKGGFVNLLYSTIMPKIYGIGAAVVIIGALFKIEHMEGASLMLILGLSIEAAIFFLSAFEPKHEEPDWSKVYPELSEEYEGPVNPTATKISNRPAGGDSPLLKIDEMLKTAKVDQNLLDNLGKGLTNLATSASQMSNLSNAAVATNEYAKNVQSASSALTEMNKAYGTAMTAVKSMSDASKDTNEYHKQMQAVTKNLQSLNAVYEMELKDADSHVKNMNKFYESLTGAMQGLSKVGENTAKFSSELGSLTNNVTALNKVYGGMLTAMKGGN
;
A
#
# COMPACT_ATOMS: atom_id res chain seq x y z
N MET A 1 -47.48 6.99 -28.50
CA MET A 1 -46.51 6.96 -29.62
C MET A 1 -45.11 6.92 -29.05
N ALA A 2 -44.45 5.75 -29.09
CA ALA A 2 -43.10 5.55 -28.56
C ALA A 2 -42.09 6.26 -29.48
N LYS A 3 -41.52 7.37 -28.99
CA LYS A 3 -40.52 8.14 -29.72
C LYS A 3 -39.19 7.36 -29.66
N LYS A 4 -38.81 6.70 -30.76
CA LYS A 4 -37.43 6.21 -30.99
C LYS A 4 -36.46 7.37 -30.73
N LYS A 5 -35.84 7.41 -29.57
CA LYS A 5 -34.75 8.34 -29.25
C LYS A 5 -33.59 7.53 -28.68
N GLY A 6 -32.67 7.21 -29.58
CA GLY A 6 -31.44 6.49 -29.26
C GLY A 6 -30.51 6.59 -30.46
N GLY A 7 -30.10 7.81 -30.79
CA GLY A 7 -29.12 8.04 -31.85
C GLY A 7 -27.78 7.43 -31.47
N PHE A 8 -26.95 7.15 -32.47
CA PHE A 8 -25.59 6.59 -32.37
C PHE A 8 -24.76 7.15 -31.19
N VAL A 9 -24.92 8.44 -30.92
CA VAL A 9 -24.32 9.18 -29.81
C VAL A 9 -24.67 8.60 -28.43
N ASN A 10 -25.93 8.26 -28.16
CA ASN A 10 -26.34 7.67 -26.89
C ASN A 10 -25.77 6.26 -26.74
N LEU A 11 -25.74 5.46 -27.80
CA LEU A 11 -25.15 4.12 -27.78
C LEU A 11 -23.61 4.18 -27.57
N LEU A 12 -22.96 5.17 -28.17
CA LEU A 12 -21.53 5.45 -27.97
C LEU A 12 -21.22 5.76 -26.51
N TYR A 13 -21.95 6.69 -25.88
CA TYR A 13 -21.64 7.12 -24.52
C TYR A 13 -22.18 6.19 -23.44
N SER A 14 -23.36 5.58 -23.61
CA SER A 14 -23.93 4.69 -22.58
C SER A 14 -23.31 3.30 -22.55
N THR A 15 -22.85 2.79 -23.70
CA THR A 15 -22.47 1.37 -23.84
C THR A 15 -21.01 1.18 -24.26
N ILE A 16 -20.47 2.08 -25.10
CA ILE A 16 -19.12 1.92 -25.65
C ILE A 16 -18.08 2.62 -24.76
N MET A 17 -18.33 3.84 -24.27
CA MET A 17 -17.40 4.57 -23.39
C MET A 17 -17.06 3.83 -22.08
N PRO A 18 -18.02 3.25 -21.33
CA PRO A 18 -17.69 2.45 -20.14
C PRO A 18 -16.75 1.27 -20.43
N LYS A 19 -16.87 0.66 -21.61
CA LYS A 19 -15.97 -0.42 -22.04
C LYS A 19 -14.57 0.11 -22.38
N ILE A 20 -14.48 1.27 -23.04
CA ILE A 20 -13.21 1.92 -23.33
C ILE A 20 -12.50 2.31 -22.03
N TYR A 21 -13.21 2.86 -21.04
CA TYR A 21 -12.66 3.12 -19.71
C TYR A 21 -12.14 1.85 -19.04
N GLY A 22 -12.92 0.77 -19.06
CA GLY A 22 -12.51 -0.51 -18.47
C GLY A 22 -11.28 -1.14 -19.14
N ILE A 23 -11.22 -1.09 -20.48
CA ILE A 23 -10.08 -1.61 -21.25
C ILE A 23 -8.84 -0.75 -21.03
N GLY A 24 -8.97 0.59 -21.02
CA GLY A 24 -7.88 1.51 -20.74
C GLY A 24 -7.27 1.29 -19.36
N ALA A 25 -8.12 1.26 -18.32
CA ALA A 25 -7.70 1.00 -16.96
C ALA A 25 -6.97 -0.35 -16.82
N ALA A 26 -7.42 -1.40 -17.51
CA ALA A 26 -6.75 -2.69 -17.50
C ALA A 26 -5.32 -2.61 -18.07
N VAL A 27 -5.11 -1.87 -19.16
CA VAL A 27 -3.77 -1.69 -19.76
C VAL A 27 -2.85 -0.88 -18.84
N VAL A 28 -3.39 0.15 -18.17
CA VAL A 28 -2.63 0.93 -17.15
C VAL A 28 -2.21 0.05 -15.98
N ILE A 29 -3.11 -0.78 -15.46
CA ILE A 29 -2.82 -1.68 -14.34
C ILE A 29 -1.73 -2.68 -14.72
N ILE A 30 -1.76 -3.23 -15.93
CA ILE A 30 -0.70 -4.14 -16.42
C ILE A 30 0.63 -3.39 -16.56
N GLY A 31 0.63 -2.15 -17.05
CA GLY A 31 1.83 -1.32 -17.13
C GLY A 31 2.42 -1.00 -15.75
N ALA A 32 1.58 -0.71 -14.76
CA ALA A 32 2.00 -0.50 -13.38
C ALA A 32 2.54 -1.80 -12.76
N LEU A 33 1.91 -2.95 -13.00
CA LEU A 33 2.36 -4.25 -12.53
C LEU A 33 3.77 -4.58 -13.03
N PHE A 34 4.02 -4.41 -14.33
CA PHE A 34 5.36 -4.62 -14.92
C PHE A 34 6.42 -3.72 -14.28
N LYS A 35 6.04 -2.48 -13.93
CA LYS A 35 6.94 -1.54 -13.25
C LYS A 35 7.29 -1.96 -11.83
N ILE A 36 6.34 -2.53 -11.09
CA ILE A 36 6.54 -3.01 -9.71
C ILE A 36 7.38 -4.30 -9.70
N GLU A 37 7.14 -5.21 -10.63
CA GLU A 37 7.88 -6.48 -10.76
C GLU A 37 9.24 -6.35 -11.45
N HIS A 38 9.64 -5.15 -11.87
CA HIS A 38 10.93 -4.87 -12.53
C HIS A 38 11.20 -5.74 -13.79
N MET A 39 10.14 -6.07 -14.52
CA MET A 39 10.25 -6.88 -15.75
C MET A 39 10.96 -6.12 -16.88
N GLU A 40 11.63 -6.85 -17.78
CA GLU A 40 12.28 -6.25 -18.95
C GLU A 40 11.21 -5.57 -19.84
N GLY A 41 11.44 -4.30 -20.21
CA GLY A 41 10.45 -3.50 -20.95
C GLY A 41 9.38 -2.81 -20.09
N ALA A 42 9.46 -2.87 -18.76
CA ALA A 42 8.46 -2.28 -17.86
C ALA A 42 8.19 -0.78 -18.09
N SER A 43 9.24 0.01 -18.34
CA SER A 43 9.08 1.44 -18.63
C SER A 43 8.30 1.68 -19.93
N LEU A 44 8.48 0.83 -20.94
CA LEU A 44 7.77 0.94 -22.22
C LEU A 44 6.29 0.57 -22.06
N MET A 45 5.99 -0.49 -21.31
CA MET A 45 4.60 -0.87 -21.02
C MET A 45 3.87 0.18 -20.17
N LEU A 46 4.56 0.81 -19.20
CA LEU A 46 4.00 1.88 -18.39
C LEU A 46 3.70 3.14 -19.21
N ILE A 47 4.63 3.54 -20.10
CA ILE A 47 4.42 4.68 -21.00
C ILE A 47 3.22 4.45 -21.91
N LEU A 48 3.08 3.23 -22.46
CA LEU A 48 1.92 2.86 -23.28
C LEU A 48 0.60 2.96 -22.49
N GLY A 49 0.55 2.38 -21.28
CA GLY A 49 -0.64 2.44 -20.43
C GLY A 49 -1.04 3.86 -20.09
N LEU A 50 -0.11 4.68 -19.61
CA LEU A 50 -0.39 6.08 -19.26
C LEU A 50 -0.76 6.94 -20.48
N SER A 51 -0.21 6.64 -21.66
CA SER A 51 -0.59 7.34 -22.89
C SER A 51 -2.02 7.03 -23.33
N ILE A 52 -2.44 5.77 -23.16
CA ILE A 52 -3.82 5.34 -23.43
C ILE A 52 -4.78 6.02 -22.45
N GLU A 53 -4.42 6.07 -21.16
CA GLU A 53 -5.22 6.75 -20.14
C GLU A 53 -5.38 8.25 -20.43
N ALA A 54 -4.32 8.91 -20.84
CA ALA A 54 -4.36 10.32 -21.23
C ALA A 54 -5.30 10.57 -22.42
N ALA A 55 -5.29 9.69 -23.43
CA ALA A 55 -6.19 9.78 -24.56
C ALA A 55 -7.66 9.55 -24.16
N ILE A 56 -7.91 8.63 -23.24
CA ILE A 56 -9.24 8.33 -22.71
C ILE A 56 -9.79 9.50 -21.89
N PHE A 57 -8.99 10.10 -21.01
CA PHE A 57 -9.38 11.32 -20.27
C PHE A 57 -9.63 12.52 -21.18
N PHE A 58 -8.86 12.62 -22.28
CA PHE A 58 -9.13 13.66 -23.27
C PHE A 58 -10.49 13.46 -23.95
N LEU A 59 -10.86 12.22 -24.27
CA LEU A 59 -12.16 11.90 -24.87
C LEU A 59 -13.33 12.02 -23.88
N SER A 60 -13.10 11.75 -22.59
CA SER A 60 -14.12 11.90 -21.53
C SER A 60 -14.58 13.34 -21.33
N ALA A 61 -13.71 14.32 -21.59
CA ALA A 61 -14.06 15.74 -21.50
C ALA A 61 -15.18 16.15 -22.49
N PHE A 62 -15.43 15.35 -23.52
CA PHE A 62 -16.49 15.58 -24.51
C PHE A 62 -17.77 14.77 -24.22
N GLU A 63 -17.88 14.09 -23.07
CA GLU A 63 -19.11 13.39 -22.69
C GLU A 63 -20.25 14.38 -22.36
N PRO A 64 -21.45 14.20 -22.94
CA PRO A 64 -22.61 15.00 -22.57
C PRO A 64 -22.98 14.72 -21.10
N LYS A 65 -23.29 15.78 -20.34
CA LYS A 65 -23.69 15.68 -18.93
C LYS A 65 -24.81 14.65 -18.78
N HIS A 66 -24.62 13.68 -17.89
CA HIS A 66 -25.64 12.70 -17.55
C HIS A 66 -26.94 13.41 -17.14
N GLU A 67 -28.06 13.06 -17.78
CA GLU A 67 -29.37 13.50 -17.33
C GLU A 67 -29.60 12.90 -15.94
N GLU A 68 -29.68 13.76 -14.91
CA GLU A 68 -29.99 13.31 -13.55
C GLU A 68 -31.38 12.66 -13.55
N PRO A 69 -31.57 11.55 -12.82
CA PRO A 69 -32.87 10.92 -12.67
C PRO A 69 -33.90 11.94 -12.19
N ASP A 70 -34.99 12.07 -12.91
CA ASP A 70 -36.10 12.97 -12.58
C ASP A 70 -36.87 12.42 -11.36
N TRP A 71 -36.33 12.71 -10.17
CA TRP A 71 -36.85 12.25 -8.87
C TRP A 71 -38.29 12.72 -8.60
N SER A 72 -38.78 13.74 -9.34
CA SER A 72 -40.16 14.23 -9.26
C SER A 72 -41.21 13.18 -9.71
N LYS A 73 -40.81 12.19 -10.51
CA LYS A 73 -41.68 11.07 -10.93
C LYS A 73 -41.91 10.04 -9.83
N VAL A 74 -41.01 9.96 -8.86
CA VAL A 74 -41.05 8.96 -7.78
C VAL A 74 -41.50 9.58 -6.46
N TYR A 75 -41.21 10.87 -6.24
CA TYR A 75 -41.65 11.65 -5.09
C TYR A 75 -42.31 12.96 -5.55
N PRO A 76 -43.64 12.96 -5.75
CA PRO A 76 -44.39 14.16 -6.16
C PRO A 76 -44.25 15.32 -5.17
N GLU A 77 -43.98 15.00 -3.91
CA GLU A 77 -43.84 15.95 -2.79
C GLU A 77 -42.62 16.88 -2.88
N LEU A 78 -41.67 16.61 -3.80
CA LEU A 78 -40.48 17.43 -4.04
C LEU A 78 -40.63 18.40 -5.22
N SER A 79 -41.77 18.37 -5.91
CA SER A 79 -42.04 19.32 -7.00
C SER A 79 -42.44 20.69 -6.45
N GLU A 80 -41.95 21.78 -7.06
CA GLU A 80 -42.33 23.15 -6.67
C GLU A 80 -43.84 23.43 -6.89
N GLU A 81 -44.54 22.57 -7.64
CA GLU A 81 -45.99 22.60 -7.91
C GLU A 81 -46.80 21.67 -7.00
N TYR A 82 -46.21 21.09 -5.95
CA TYR A 82 -46.94 20.20 -5.03
C TYR A 82 -47.91 20.96 -4.13
N GLU A 83 -49.18 21.05 -4.55
CA GLU A 83 -50.31 21.35 -3.68
C GLU A 83 -50.75 20.08 -2.94
N GLY A 84 -50.23 19.86 -1.73
CA GLY A 84 -50.68 18.78 -0.84
C GLY A 84 -52.18 18.91 -0.50
N PRO A 85 -52.85 17.84 -0.03
CA PRO A 85 -54.27 17.88 0.30
C PRO A 85 -54.50 18.83 1.47
N VAL A 86 -54.93 20.05 1.16
CA VAL A 86 -55.54 20.97 2.10
C VAL A 86 -56.77 20.28 2.68
N ASN A 87 -56.69 19.85 3.94
CA ASN A 87 -57.86 19.46 4.73
C ASN A 87 -58.93 20.56 4.60
N PRO A 88 -60.10 20.31 3.97
CA PRO A 88 -61.14 21.31 3.85
C PRO A 88 -61.99 21.28 5.12
N THR A 89 -61.35 21.50 6.27
CA THR A 89 -62.03 21.74 7.56
C THR A 89 -61.62 23.07 8.14
N ALA A 90 -61.29 24.04 7.28
CA ALA A 90 -61.48 25.44 7.62
C ALA A 90 -62.96 25.76 7.35
N THR A 91 -63.73 25.77 8.43
CA THR A 91 -65.09 26.30 8.50
C THR A 91 -65.17 27.63 7.77
N LYS A 92 -65.66 27.61 6.51
CA LYS A 92 -66.15 28.82 5.87
C LYS A 92 -67.37 29.28 6.66
N ILE A 93 -67.17 30.26 7.53
CA ILE A 93 -68.26 31.00 8.15
C ILE A 93 -68.99 31.72 7.02
N SER A 94 -70.05 31.10 6.52
CA SER A 94 -71.01 31.72 5.63
C SER A 94 -71.84 32.71 6.45
N ASN A 95 -71.39 33.96 6.56
CA ASN A 95 -72.25 35.02 7.05
C ASN A 95 -73.15 35.49 5.91
N ARG A 96 -74.25 34.76 5.70
CA ARG A 96 -75.39 35.22 4.90
C ARG A 96 -76.60 35.35 5.85
N PRO A 97 -77.02 36.55 6.24
CA PRO A 97 -78.31 36.73 6.87
C PRO A 97 -79.38 36.79 5.78
N ALA A 98 -80.29 35.83 5.82
CA ALA A 98 -81.65 36.03 5.35
C ALA A 98 -82.37 36.89 6.39
N GLY A 99 -83.03 37.96 5.94
CA GLY A 99 -84.10 38.66 6.68
C GLY A 99 -83.79 39.07 8.12
N GLY A 100 -83.24 40.27 8.29
CA GLY A 100 -83.06 40.90 9.60
C GLY A 100 -81.84 41.81 9.57
N ASP A 101 -81.99 43.05 10.01
CA ASP A 101 -81.05 44.16 9.83
C ASP A 101 -79.57 43.77 9.85
N SER A 102 -78.88 44.18 8.77
CA SER A 102 -77.47 43.88 8.53
C SER A 102 -76.62 44.27 9.74
N PRO A 103 -75.68 43.43 10.21
CA PRO A 103 -74.76 43.78 11.31
C PRO A 103 -73.99 45.09 11.06
N LEU A 104 -73.78 45.42 9.79
CA LEU A 104 -73.21 46.70 9.36
C LEU A 104 -74.13 47.90 9.67
N LEU A 105 -75.45 47.73 9.54
CA LEU A 105 -76.44 48.74 9.93
C LEU A 105 -76.51 48.90 11.45
N LYS A 106 -76.35 47.82 12.23
CA LYS A 106 -76.26 47.90 13.70
C LYS A 106 -74.96 48.55 14.18
N ILE A 107 -73.85 48.34 13.47
CA ILE A 107 -72.59 49.04 13.76
C ILE A 107 -72.70 50.52 13.38
N ASP A 108 -73.33 50.85 12.26
CA ASP A 108 -73.58 52.23 11.83
C ASP A 108 -74.54 52.96 12.79
N GLU A 109 -75.59 52.27 13.26
CA GLU A 109 -76.54 52.77 14.25
C GLU A 109 -75.90 52.88 15.65
N MET A 110 -74.99 51.96 16.02
CA MET A 110 -74.18 52.09 17.22
C MET A 110 -73.14 53.22 17.12
N LEU A 111 -72.51 53.43 15.95
CA LEU A 111 -71.61 54.55 15.69
C LEU A 111 -72.33 55.90 15.79
N LYS A 112 -73.60 55.93 15.35
CA LYS A 112 -74.46 57.11 15.38
C LYS A 112 -75.06 57.39 16.77
N THR A 113 -75.40 56.34 17.52
CA THR A 113 -76.03 56.45 18.85
C THR A 113 -75.00 56.65 19.97
N ALA A 114 -73.84 56.01 19.86
CA ALA A 114 -72.76 56.10 20.85
C ALA A 114 -71.77 57.21 20.49
N LYS A 115 -72.23 58.42 20.12
CA LYS A 115 -71.43 59.64 19.82
C LYS A 115 -69.94 59.32 19.60
N VAL A 116 -69.63 58.63 18.50
CA VAL A 116 -68.26 58.18 18.31
C VAL A 116 -67.44 59.41 17.94
N ASP A 117 -66.83 59.97 18.98
CA ASP A 117 -65.91 61.08 18.89
C ASP A 117 -64.76 60.65 17.97
N GLN A 118 -64.32 61.55 17.08
CA GLN A 118 -63.13 61.36 16.25
C GLN A 118 -61.94 60.86 17.10
N ASN A 119 -61.87 61.28 18.36
CA ASN A 119 -60.85 60.83 19.32
C ASN A 119 -60.91 59.31 19.61
N LEU A 120 -62.08 58.68 19.71
CA LEU A 120 -62.23 57.24 19.97
C LEU A 120 -61.79 56.41 18.77
N LEU A 121 -62.13 56.85 17.55
CA LEU A 121 -61.70 56.20 16.33
C LEU A 121 -60.18 56.32 16.14
N ASP A 122 -59.62 57.49 16.46
CA ASP A 122 -58.19 57.76 16.39
C ASP A 122 -57.42 56.92 17.43
N ASN A 123 -57.96 56.78 18.64
CA ASN A 123 -57.39 55.93 19.69
C ASN A 123 -57.49 54.43 19.36
N LEU A 124 -58.57 53.98 18.74
CA LEU A 124 -58.71 52.60 18.27
C LEU A 124 -57.76 52.30 17.11
N GLY A 125 -57.63 53.23 16.17
CA GLY A 125 -56.66 53.15 15.07
C GLY A 125 -55.22 53.06 15.58
N LYS A 126 -54.86 53.91 16.54
CA LYS A 126 -53.57 53.84 17.25
C LYS A 126 -53.38 52.50 17.98
N GLY A 127 -54.43 51.99 18.64
CA GLY A 127 -54.41 50.70 19.32
C GLY A 127 -54.16 49.51 18.36
N LEU A 128 -54.87 49.48 17.23
CA LEU A 128 -54.66 48.46 16.19
C LEU A 128 -53.27 48.59 15.54
N THR A 129 -52.80 49.80 15.30
CA THR A 129 -51.46 50.05 14.73
C THR A 129 -50.37 49.61 15.70
N ASN A 130 -50.55 49.86 17.00
CA ASN A 130 -49.63 49.39 18.03
C ASN A 130 -49.64 47.86 18.16
N LEU A 131 -50.81 47.23 18.06
CA LEU A 131 -50.91 45.76 18.07
C LEU A 131 -50.24 45.15 16.83
N ALA A 132 -50.45 45.73 15.65
CA ALA A 132 -49.80 45.30 14.42
C ALA A 132 -48.27 45.46 14.49
N THR A 133 -47.81 46.56 15.08
CA THR A 133 -46.38 46.81 15.32
C THR A 133 -45.79 45.78 16.29
N SER A 134 -46.47 45.50 17.40
CA SER A 134 -46.05 44.50 18.39
C SER A 134 -46.03 43.08 17.80
N ALA A 135 -47.04 42.71 17.00
CA ALA A 135 -47.09 41.41 16.31
C ALA A 135 -45.95 41.26 15.28
N SER A 136 -45.64 42.33 14.54
CA SER A 136 -44.50 42.37 13.61
C SER A 136 -43.15 42.23 14.34
N GLN A 137 -42.98 42.92 15.47
CA GLN A 137 -41.78 42.78 16.31
C GLN A 137 -41.64 41.37 16.90
N MET A 138 -42.75 40.74 17.29
CA MET A 138 -42.76 39.37 17.82
C MET A 138 -42.38 38.33 16.74
N SER A 139 -42.79 38.56 15.48
CA SER A 139 -42.34 37.77 14.33
C SER A 139 -40.83 37.92 14.10
N ASN A 140 -40.28 39.13 14.19
CA ASN A 140 -38.84 39.36 14.07
C ASN A 140 -38.04 38.72 15.22
N LEU A 141 -38.57 38.76 16.45
CA LEU A 141 -37.96 38.07 17.59
C LEU A 141 -37.95 36.55 17.42
N SER A 142 -39.02 35.99 16.84
CA SER A 142 -39.08 34.56 16.50
C SER A 142 -38.02 34.19 15.46
N ASN A 143 -37.86 34.99 14.41
CA ASN A 143 -36.81 34.77 13.40
C ASN A 143 -35.39 34.89 14.00
N ALA A 144 -35.17 35.85 14.90
CA ALA A 144 -33.88 36.00 15.59
C ALA A 144 -33.58 34.84 16.56
N ALA A 145 -34.60 34.31 17.24
CA ALA A 145 -34.47 33.14 18.10
C ALA A 145 -34.13 31.87 17.30
N VAL A 146 -34.77 31.69 16.12
CA VAL A 146 -34.44 30.59 15.20
C VAL A 146 -32.99 30.70 14.71
N ALA A 147 -32.55 31.88 14.26
CA ALA A 147 -31.18 32.11 13.81
C ALA A 147 -30.14 31.88 14.94
N THR A 148 -30.46 32.25 16.17
CA THR A 148 -29.58 32.02 17.34
C THR A 148 -29.47 30.54 17.67
N ASN A 149 -30.57 29.80 17.57
CA ASN A 149 -30.59 28.35 17.79
C ASN A 149 -29.82 27.62 16.69
N GLU A 150 -29.95 28.06 15.44
CA GLU A 150 -29.21 27.55 14.30
C GLU A 150 -27.71 27.86 14.41
N TYR A 151 -27.35 29.07 14.85
CA TYR A 151 -25.96 29.43 15.15
C TYR A 151 -25.36 28.54 16.25
N ALA A 152 -26.07 28.34 17.36
CA ALA A 152 -25.61 27.46 18.43
C ALA A 152 -25.38 26.02 17.93
N LYS A 153 -26.29 25.51 17.10
CA LYS A 153 -26.19 24.20 16.46
C LYS A 153 -24.98 24.11 15.53
N ASN A 154 -24.75 25.13 14.71
CA ASN A 154 -23.61 25.20 13.80
C ASN A 154 -22.27 25.29 14.55
N VAL A 155 -22.19 26.06 15.64
CA VAL A 155 -21.00 26.12 16.51
C VAL A 155 -20.73 24.76 17.15
N GLN A 156 -21.78 24.04 17.57
CA GLN A 156 -21.64 22.72 18.14
C GLN A 156 -21.16 21.70 17.11
N SER A 157 -21.74 21.71 15.90
CA SER A 157 -21.26 20.89 14.78
C SER A 157 -19.82 21.21 14.39
N ALA A 158 -19.44 22.49 14.35
CA ALA A 158 -18.07 22.90 14.08
C ALA A 158 -17.10 22.41 15.16
N SER A 159 -17.49 22.47 16.44
CA SER A 159 -16.69 21.96 17.55
C SER A 159 -16.49 20.45 17.46
N SER A 160 -17.53 19.69 17.08
CA SER A 160 -17.42 18.26 16.80
C SER A 160 -16.49 17.98 15.62
N ALA A 161 -16.63 18.72 14.51
CA ALA A 161 -15.76 18.58 13.35
C ALA A 161 -14.29 18.88 13.68
N LEU A 162 -14.01 19.89 14.50
CA LEU A 162 -12.66 20.20 14.99
C LEU A 162 -12.09 19.08 15.87
N THR A 163 -12.94 18.41 16.65
CA THR A 163 -12.52 17.26 17.47
C THR A 163 -12.17 16.07 16.58
N GLU A 164 -12.99 15.78 15.57
CA GLU A 164 -12.72 14.73 14.58
C GLU A 164 -11.44 15.05 13.78
N MET A 165 -11.23 16.32 13.41
CA MET A 165 -10.03 16.79 12.72
C MET A 165 -8.78 16.59 13.57
N ASN A 166 -8.82 16.93 14.86
CA ASN A 166 -7.69 16.68 15.78
C ASN A 166 -7.36 15.19 15.90
N LYS A 167 -8.38 14.32 15.93
CA LYS A 167 -8.19 12.87 15.93
C LYS A 167 -7.51 12.39 14.65
N ALA A 168 -7.98 12.87 13.48
CA ALA A 168 -7.37 12.56 12.20
C ALA A 168 -5.91 13.03 12.11
N TYR A 169 -5.60 14.23 12.64
CA TYR A 169 -4.22 14.71 12.76
C TYR A 169 -3.36 13.81 13.65
N GLY A 170 -3.89 13.31 14.78
CA GLY A 170 -3.19 12.35 15.64
C GLY A 170 -2.89 11.03 14.93
N THR A 171 -3.84 10.52 14.14
CA THR A 171 -3.62 9.34 13.30
C THR A 171 -2.57 9.60 12.21
N ALA A 172 -2.64 10.74 11.52
CA ALA A 172 -1.66 11.13 10.50
C ALA A 172 -0.24 11.26 11.08
N MET A 173 -0.08 11.87 12.25
CA MET A 173 1.21 11.95 12.94
C MET A 173 1.76 10.57 13.30
N THR A 174 0.89 9.65 13.72
CA THR A 174 1.28 8.27 14.02
C THR A 174 1.74 7.53 12.76
N ALA A 175 1.03 7.69 11.64
CA ALA A 175 1.43 7.13 10.35
C ALA A 175 2.78 7.70 9.87
N VAL A 176 3.02 9.00 10.03
CA VAL A 176 4.31 9.64 9.72
C VAL A 176 5.43 9.09 10.60
N LYS A 177 5.16 8.86 11.90
CA LYS A 177 6.12 8.23 12.80
C LYS A 177 6.45 6.80 12.38
N SER A 178 5.43 5.98 12.10
CA SER A 178 5.63 4.61 11.60
C SER A 178 6.40 4.59 10.28
N MET A 179 6.17 5.54 9.37
CA MET A 179 6.93 5.68 8.13
C MET A 179 8.41 5.99 8.40
N SER A 180 8.68 6.90 9.35
CA SER A 180 10.04 7.24 9.76
C SER A 180 10.77 6.05 10.40
N ASP A 181 10.08 5.29 11.25
CA ASP A 181 10.65 4.11 11.90
C ASP A 181 10.91 2.99 10.86
N ALA A 182 9.97 2.74 9.95
CA ALA A 182 10.15 1.80 8.84
C ALA A 182 11.31 2.20 7.91
N SER A 183 11.53 3.50 7.69
CA SER A 183 12.66 4.00 6.91
C SER A 183 14.01 3.75 7.59
N LYS A 184 14.08 3.90 8.93
CA LYS A 184 15.26 3.50 9.71
C LYS A 184 15.52 2.01 9.62
N ASP A 185 14.49 1.19 9.81
CA ASP A 185 14.59 -0.26 9.71
C ASP A 185 15.02 -0.70 8.31
N THR A 186 14.56 -0.02 7.26
CA THR A 186 14.99 -0.26 5.87
C THR A 186 16.48 0.01 5.69
N ASN A 187 17.01 1.08 6.30
CA ASN A 187 18.43 1.41 6.20
C ASN A 187 19.30 0.38 6.97
N GLU A 188 18.85 -0.05 8.15
CA GLU A 188 19.52 -1.13 8.89
C GLU A 188 19.45 -2.48 8.15
N TYR A 189 18.31 -2.82 7.55
CA TYR A 189 18.17 -3.99 6.68
C TYR A 189 19.14 -3.91 5.50
N HIS A 190 19.26 -2.74 4.85
CA HIS A 190 20.21 -2.55 3.75
C HIS A 190 21.67 -2.78 4.21
N LYS A 191 22.05 -2.29 5.39
CA LYS A 191 23.38 -2.56 5.97
C LYS A 191 23.59 -4.05 6.23
N GLN A 192 22.60 -4.74 6.79
CA GLN A 192 22.68 -6.19 7.01
C GLN A 192 22.80 -6.96 5.69
N MET A 193 22.05 -6.58 4.66
CA MET A 193 22.10 -7.20 3.34
C MET A 193 23.46 -6.97 2.66
N GLN A 194 24.05 -5.78 2.79
CA GLN A 194 25.44 -5.53 2.36
C GLN A 194 26.44 -6.41 3.13
N ALA A 195 26.29 -6.55 4.45
CA ALA A 195 27.16 -7.40 5.26
C ALA A 195 27.06 -8.88 4.85
N VAL A 196 25.84 -9.39 4.61
CA VAL A 196 25.61 -10.75 4.09
C VAL A 196 26.26 -10.91 2.71
N THR A 197 26.09 -9.94 1.81
CA THR A 197 26.70 -9.97 0.48
C THR A 197 28.22 -10.02 0.55
N LYS A 198 28.83 -9.19 1.43
CA LYS A 198 30.28 -9.19 1.66
C LYS A 198 30.77 -10.51 2.25
N ASN A 199 30.00 -11.11 3.16
CA ASN A 199 30.30 -12.42 3.72
C ASN A 199 30.20 -13.51 2.65
N LEU A 200 29.21 -13.48 1.76
CA LEU A 200 29.09 -14.43 0.64
C LEU A 200 30.25 -14.30 -0.35
N GLN A 201 30.69 -13.06 -0.65
CA GLN A 201 31.88 -12.84 -1.48
C GLN A 201 33.14 -13.42 -0.82
N SER A 202 33.29 -13.19 0.49
CA SER A 202 34.41 -13.73 1.27
C SER A 202 34.35 -15.26 1.32
N LEU A 203 33.16 -15.84 1.46
CA LEU A 203 32.95 -17.28 1.49
C LEU A 203 33.26 -17.93 0.15
N ASN A 204 32.88 -17.30 -0.97
CA ASN A 204 33.28 -17.74 -2.31
C ASN A 204 34.80 -17.70 -2.48
N ALA A 205 35.47 -16.64 -2.00
CA ALA A 205 36.93 -16.55 -2.05
C ALA A 205 37.62 -17.64 -1.19
N VAL A 206 37.07 -17.95 -0.01
CA VAL A 206 37.54 -19.07 0.82
C VAL A 206 37.30 -20.41 0.12
N TYR A 207 36.16 -20.59 -0.54
CA TYR A 207 35.87 -21.81 -1.29
C TYR A 207 36.86 -22.04 -2.45
N GLU A 208 37.18 -20.99 -3.21
CA GLU A 208 38.24 -21.05 -4.22
C GLU A 208 39.62 -21.35 -3.60
N MET A 209 39.92 -20.76 -2.44
CA MET A 209 41.16 -21.02 -1.70
C MET A 209 41.24 -22.47 -1.21
N GLU A 210 40.16 -23.03 -0.66
CA GLU A 210 40.05 -24.41 -0.21
C GLU A 210 40.19 -25.39 -1.38
N LEU A 211 39.55 -25.12 -2.52
CA LEU A 211 39.75 -25.93 -3.73
C LEU A 211 41.22 -25.91 -4.19
N LYS A 212 41.88 -24.75 -4.12
CA LYS A 212 43.29 -24.62 -4.46
C LYS A 212 44.20 -25.32 -3.45
N ASP A 213 43.90 -25.24 -2.16
CA ASP A 213 44.67 -25.92 -1.12
C ASP A 213 44.49 -27.44 -1.20
N ALA A 214 43.26 -27.92 -1.50
CA ALA A 214 43.00 -29.32 -1.79
C ALA A 214 43.80 -29.82 -3.00
N ASP A 215 43.88 -29.06 -4.09
CA ASP A 215 44.74 -29.40 -5.25
C ASP A 215 46.22 -29.49 -4.84
N SER A 216 46.71 -28.49 -4.08
CA SER A 216 48.06 -28.48 -3.53
C SER A 216 48.32 -29.69 -2.62
N HIS A 217 47.35 -30.05 -1.77
CA HIS A 217 47.42 -31.19 -0.88
C HIS A 217 47.50 -32.50 -1.65
N VAL A 218 46.66 -32.70 -2.67
CA VAL A 218 46.73 -33.88 -3.56
C VAL A 218 48.08 -33.96 -4.27
N LYS A 219 48.61 -32.83 -4.74
CA LYS A 219 49.93 -32.77 -5.39
C LYS A 219 51.06 -33.13 -4.43
N ASN A 220 51.01 -32.62 -3.20
CA ASN A 220 51.97 -32.95 -2.15
C ASN A 220 51.87 -34.41 -1.72
N MET A 221 50.64 -34.95 -1.64
CA MET A 221 50.39 -36.34 -1.36
C MET A 221 50.95 -37.26 -2.46
N ASN A 222 50.77 -36.90 -3.73
CA ASN A 222 51.37 -37.63 -4.85
C ASN A 222 52.91 -37.64 -4.77
N LYS A 223 53.54 -36.49 -4.49
CA LYS A 223 54.99 -36.41 -4.27
C LYS A 223 55.44 -37.24 -3.06
N PHE A 224 54.66 -37.25 -1.99
CA PHE A 224 54.93 -38.08 -0.82
C PHE A 224 54.89 -39.57 -1.19
N TYR A 225 53.90 -40.01 -1.96
CA TYR A 225 53.83 -41.38 -2.47
C TYR A 225 55.04 -41.73 -3.34
N GLU A 226 55.45 -40.85 -4.26
CA GLU A 226 56.66 -41.04 -5.07
C GLU A 226 57.92 -41.17 -4.20
N SER A 227 58.08 -40.28 -3.22
CA SER A 227 59.21 -40.33 -2.27
C SER A 227 59.19 -41.60 -1.42
N LEU A 228 58.00 -42.04 -0.98
CA LEU A 228 57.84 -43.26 -0.21
C LEU A 228 58.18 -44.49 -1.05
N THR A 229 57.70 -44.55 -2.29
CA THR A 229 58.06 -45.61 -3.24
C THR A 229 59.57 -45.62 -3.50
N GLY A 230 60.20 -44.47 -3.69
CA GLY A 230 61.65 -44.36 -3.83
C GLY A 230 62.40 -44.83 -2.58
N ALA A 231 61.95 -44.44 -1.39
CA ALA A 231 62.52 -44.89 -0.13
C ALA A 231 62.38 -46.42 0.06
N MET A 232 61.22 -46.99 -0.28
CA MET A 232 60.98 -48.44 -0.23
C MET A 232 61.88 -49.19 -1.22
N GLN A 233 62.07 -48.68 -2.44
CA GLN A 233 63.03 -49.24 -3.40
C GLN A 233 64.47 -49.17 -2.88
N GLY A 234 64.86 -48.05 -2.27
CA GLY A 234 66.15 -47.88 -1.61
C GLY A 234 66.37 -48.90 -0.49
N LEU A 235 65.39 -49.08 0.39
CA LEU A 235 65.41 -50.09 1.46
C LEU A 235 65.52 -51.52 0.91
N SER A 236 64.79 -51.84 -0.15
CA SER A 236 64.89 -53.13 -0.83
C SER A 236 66.31 -53.37 -1.35
N LYS A 237 66.91 -52.37 -2.00
CA LYS A 237 68.29 -52.45 -2.52
C LYS A 237 69.35 -52.53 -1.42
N VAL A 238 69.14 -51.86 -0.29
CA VAL A 238 69.99 -52.01 0.91
C VAL A 238 69.90 -53.43 1.46
N GLY A 239 68.69 -54.01 1.51
CA GLY A 239 68.50 -55.42 1.88
C GLY A 239 69.28 -56.37 0.97
N GLU A 240 69.20 -56.17 -0.34
CA GLU A 240 69.94 -56.96 -1.32
C GLU A 240 71.48 -56.81 -1.16
N ASN A 241 71.96 -55.59 -0.99
CA ASN A 241 73.39 -55.32 -0.77
C ASN A 241 73.89 -55.92 0.55
N THR A 242 73.08 -55.90 1.60
CA THR A 242 73.40 -56.52 2.89
C THR A 242 73.51 -58.03 2.77
N ALA A 243 72.61 -58.67 2.02
CA ALA A 243 72.68 -60.09 1.73
C ALA A 243 73.96 -60.46 0.96
N LYS A 244 74.30 -59.67 -0.08
CA LYS A 244 75.57 -59.83 -0.82
C LYS A 244 76.79 -59.66 0.09
N PHE A 245 76.83 -58.60 0.89
CA PHE A 245 77.93 -58.35 1.83
C PHE A 245 78.10 -59.50 2.84
N SER A 246 77.00 -60.04 3.38
CA SER A 246 77.05 -61.22 4.26
C SER A 246 77.65 -62.45 3.56
N SER A 247 77.29 -62.69 2.29
CA SER A 247 77.87 -63.76 1.47
C SER A 247 79.37 -63.58 1.23
N GLU A 248 79.80 -62.34 0.92
CA GLU A 248 81.21 -62.01 0.72
C GLU A 248 82.02 -62.15 2.02
N LEU A 249 81.47 -61.72 3.16
CA LEU A 249 82.08 -61.95 4.48
C LEU A 249 82.19 -63.44 4.81
N GLY A 250 81.17 -64.24 4.47
CA GLY A 250 81.24 -65.70 4.61
C GLY A 250 82.37 -66.29 3.77
N SER A 251 82.49 -65.85 2.52
CA SER A 251 83.57 -66.26 1.61
C SER A 251 84.95 -65.83 2.12
N LEU A 252 85.09 -64.61 2.61
CA LEU A 252 86.30 -64.09 3.23
C LEU A 252 86.67 -64.91 4.48
N THR A 253 85.71 -65.22 5.34
CA THR A 253 85.92 -66.05 6.54
C THR A 253 86.44 -67.44 6.16
N ASN A 254 85.85 -68.05 5.12
CA ASN A 254 86.31 -69.32 4.60
C ASN A 254 87.75 -69.24 4.06
N ASN A 255 88.07 -68.18 3.31
CA ASN A 255 89.41 -67.95 2.78
C ASN A 255 90.45 -67.68 3.87
N VAL A 256 90.12 -66.87 4.89
CA VAL A 256 90.99 -66.64 6.05
C VAL A 256 91.21 -67.92 6.85
N THR A 257 90.16 -68.74 7.01
CA THR A 257 90.27 -70.05 7.65
C THR A 257 91.18 -70.99 6.84
N ALA A 258 91.06 -70.98 5.51
CA ALA A 258 91.92 -71.75 4.61
C ALA A 258 93.39 -71.28 4.70
N LEU A 259 93.64 -69.97 4.69
CA LEU A 259 94.96 -69.38 4.91
C LEU A 259 95.55 -69.78 6.26
N ASN A 260 94.77 -69.68 7.34
CA ASN A 260 95.21 -70.09 8.67
C ASN A 260 95.51 -71.60 8.74
N LYS A 261 94.78 -72.44 8.01
CA LYS A 261 95.11 -73.88 7.87
C LYS A 261 96.43 -74.09 7.13
N VAL A 262 96.71 -73.35 6.06
CA VAL A 262 97.98 -73.42 5.32
C VAL A 262 99.14 -72.92 6.19
N TYR A 263 98.99 -71.79 6.88
CA TYR A 263 100.01 -71.29 7.81
C TYR A 263 100.21 -72.23 9.00
N GLY A 264 99.15 -72.81 9.54
CA GLY A 264 99.24 -73.83 10.59
C GLY A 264 99.94 -75.09 10.09
N GLY A 265 99.64 -75.53 8.86
CA GLY A 265 100.34 -76.63 8.20
C GLY A 265 101.82 -76.34 7.98
N MET A 266 102.16 -75.11 7.58
CA MET A 266 103.54 -74.68 7.37
C MET A 266 104.30 -74.51 8.70
N LEU A 267 103.64 -74.06 9.76
CA LEU A 267 104.20 -73.97 11.12
C LEU A 267 104.43 -75.36 11.74
N THR A 268 103.50 -76.29 11.54
CA THR A 268 103.65 -77.70 11.95
C THR A 268 104.79 -78.36 11.16
N ALA A 269 104.92 -78.07 9.86
CA ALA A 269 106.03 -78.55 9.04
C ALA A 269 107.38 -77.92 9.45
N MET A 270 107.40 -76.67 9.91
CA MET A 270 108.60 -76.00 10.44
C MET A 270 108.98 -76.46 11.86
N LYS A 271 108.01 -76.83 12.72
CA LYS A 271 108.26 -77.32 14.09
C LYS A 271 108.48 -78.83 14.17
N GLY A 272 107.99 -79.60 13.19
CA GLY A 272 108.16 -81.05 13.10
C GLY A 272 109.45 -81.49 12.40
N GLY A 273 110.30 -80.56 11.99
CA GLY A 273 111.65 -80.83 11.50
C GLY A 273 112.66 -80.90 12.64
N ASN A 274 112.58 -81.93 13.48
CA ASN A 274 113.68 -82.44 14.31
C ASN A 274 113.44 -83.91 14.64
#